data_AF-A0A939UYY2-F1
#
_entry.id   AF-A0A939UYY2-F1
#
_cell.length_a   1.000
_cell.length_b   1.000
_cell.length_c   1.000
_cell.angle_alpha   90.00
_cell.angle_beta   90.00
_cell.angle_gamma   90.00
#
_symmetry.space_group_name_H-M   'P 1'
#
loop_
_entity.id
_entity.type
_entity.pdbx_description
1 polymer ?
#
loop_
_entity_poly.entity_id
_entity_poly.type
_entity_poly.pdbx_seq_one_letter_code
_entity_poly.pdbx_strand_id
1 'polypeptide(L)'
;MAETNQLNHAWLASLANPHHDGTTQQIDDFVAAFTTDNQVFNQKKAVIHQARLKEDEVWLKSQRDAVVPLLEAADKKQDSYITATRYIINAHAGLPEDEATKTEAQQCAQVFKDYNFRTDDAYGAESDKIIQMQQNLQAHQTYLTNIGAWTFFTKAVEQAQLVRQYLGQRAQTKGEFVKGEMKSARKATDQAIAELYKTITAMMELIPSAELTALYTKLKGIEIYARQYYLGDGSAVGSGGGTSTNTSQGGESNGSGSSGGTGGTGGTGGSGGTGGSGGSGDSGGSSGSGDSGGSSGTGGSSAVAAPTISGTTPFDNSTQVTIGGPEGASIKYTTNGIAPTLTYGNDYEEAITLNASATVKAVAIVDGQVSEVTSKQFTKNGESGGGGEEGM
;
A
#
# COMPACT_ATOMS: atom_id res chain seq x y z
N MET A 1 21.91 49.93 -12.52
CA MET A 1 22.29 48.55 -12.85
C MET A 1 22.14 47.74 -11.58
N ALA A 2 21.02 47.02 -11.44
CA ALA A 2 20.77 46.19 -10.27
C ALA A 2 21.57 44.90 -10.43
N GLU A 3 22.35 44.52 -9.40
CA GLU A 3 23.09 43.27 -9.37
C GLU A 3 22.15 42.10 -9.67
N THR A 4 22.39 41.43 -10.79
CA THR A 4 21.81 40.12 -11.10
C THR A 4 22.43 39.11 -10.15
N ASN A 5 21.87 39.02 -8.94
CA ASN A 5 22.20 37.99 -7.96
C ASN A 5 21.86 36.63 -8.59
N GLN A 6 22.86 36.01 -9.22
CA GLN A 6 22.70 34.76 -9.94
C GLN A 6 22.16 33.70 -9.00
N LEU A 7 21.08 33.09 -9.44
CA LEU A 7 20.36 32.05 -8.74
C LEU A 7 21.22 30.79 -8.57
N ASN A 8 21.81 30.63 -7.40
CA ASN A 8 22.40 29.36 -7.00
C ASN A 8 21.35 28.53 -6.26
N HIS A 9 20.55 27.74 -6.99
CA HIS A 9 19.57 26.81 -6.42
C HIS A 9 20.20 25.59 -5.72
N ALA A 10 21.53 25.55 -5.55
CA ALA A 10 22.20 24.46 -4.82
C ALA A 10 21.72 24.30 -3.37
N TRP A 11 21.04 25.30 -2.81
CA TRP A 11 20.53 25.24 -1.44
C TRP A 11 19.24 24.39 -1.30
N LEU A 12 18.40 24.27 -2.33
CA LEU A 12 17.20 23.41 -2.28
C LEU A 12 17.59 21.95 -2.01
N ALA A 13 18.69 21.49 -2.63
CA ALA A 13 19.27 20.18 -2.38
C ALA A 13 19.72 19.96 -0.91
N SER A 14 19.90 21.03 -0.14
CA SER A 14 20.30 20.98 1.27
C SER A 14 19.12 20.81 2.22
N LEU A 15 17.88 21.01 1.76
CA LEU A 15 16.69 20.79 2.58
C LEU A 15 16.49 19.30 2.89
N ALA A 16 15.98 19.00 4.09
CA ALA A 16 15.48 17.66 4.41
C ALA A 16 14.26 17.32 3.54
N ASN A 17 13.99 16.03 3.29
CA ASN A 17 12.93 15.60 2.38
C ASN A 17 11.56 16.27 2.62
N PRO A 18 11.04 16.36 3.87
CA PRO A 18 9.74 17.00 4.09
C PRO A 18 9.72 18.51 3.78
N HIS A 19 10.85 19.19 4.01
CA HIS A 19 10.98 20.62 3.77
C HIS A 19 11.20 20.93 2.29
N HIS A 20 11.95 20.08 1.60
CA HIS A 20 12.13 20.14 0.15
C HIS A 20 10.79 19.93 -0.56
N ASP A 21 10.06 18.90 -0.16
CA ASP A 21 8.72 18.59 -0.68
C ASP A 21 7.75 19.77 -0.53
N GLY A 22 7.54 20.24 0.70
CA GLY A 22 6.62 21.36 0.96
C GLY A 22 7.04 22.69 0.32
N THR A 23 8.34 22.94 0.14
CA THR A 23 8.83 24.15 -0.53
C THR A 23 8.60 24.08 -2.04
N THR A 24 8.93 22.94 -2.65
CA THR A 24 8.78 22.74 -4.10
C THR A 24 7.32 22.60 -4.52
N GLN A 25 6.44 22.07 -3.66
CA GLN A 25 5.00 22.07 -3.87
C GLN A 25 4.42 23.48 -3.96
N GLN A 26 4.77 24.37 -3.01
CA GLN A 26 4.31 25.76 -3.05
C GLN A 26 4.76 26.47 -4.34
N ILE A 27 5.99 26.23 -4.78
CA ILE A 27 6.50 26.77 -6.05
C ILE A 27 5.66 26.25 -7.23
N ASP A 28 5.40 24.94 -7.30
CA ASP A 28 4.57 24.33 -8.36
C ASP A 28 3.15 24.93 -8.35
N ASP A 29 2.51 25.05 -7.19
CA ASP A 29 1.15 25.60 -7.06
C ASP A 29 1.04 27.04 -7.58
N PHE A 30 1.99 27.92 -7.20
CA PHE A 30 1.99 29.32 -7.67
C PHE A 30 2.26 29.44 -9.17
N VAL A 31 3.13 28.59 -9.70
CA VAL A 31 3.43 28.54 -11.15
C VAL A 31 2.25 27.93 -11.91
N ALA A 32 1.57 26.95 -11.33
CA ALA A 32 0.38 26.32 -11.86
C ALA A 32 -0.80 27.30 -11.97
N ALA A 33 -0.93 28.22 -11.01
CA ALA A 33 -1.94 29.27 -11.04
C ALA A 33 -1.65 30.38 -12.06
N PHE A 34 -0.40 30.57 -12.48
CA PHE A 34 -0.05 31.61 -13.45
C PHE A 34 -0.38 31.19 -14.89
N THR A 35 -1.05 32.07 -15.63
CA THR A 35 -1.46 31.88 -17.03
C THR A 35 -0.70 32.82 -17.95
N THR A 36 -0.28 32.31 -19.10
CA THR A 36 0.43 33.08 -20.13
C THR A 36 0.38 32.33 -21.46
N ASP A 37 0.48 33.04 -22.58
CA ASP A 37 0.60 32.43 -23.91
C ASP A 37 2.04 32.00 -24.22
N ASN A 38 3.01 32.34 -23.35
CA ASN A 38 4.41 31.97 -23.54
C ASN A 38 4.60 30.45 -23.45
N GLN A 39 4.84 29.83 -24.61
CA GLN A 39 4.99 28.38 -24.74
C GLN A 39 6.17 27.83 -23.92
N VAL A 40 7.28 28.56 -23.86
CA VAL A 40 8.48 28.12 -23.10
C VAL A 40 8.17 28.10 -21.60
N PHE A 41 7.49 29.12 -21.08
CA PHE A 41 7.05 29.14 -19.69
C PHE A 41 6.10 27.97 -19.38
N ASN A 42 5.08 27.77 -20.22
CA ASN A 42 4.10 26.68 -20.03
C ASN A 42 4.76 25.30 -20.07
N GLN A 43 5.78 25.11 -20.93
CA GLN A 43 6.59 23.90 -20.94
C GLN A 43 7.38 23.73 -19.63
N LYS A 44 8.06 24.77 -19.13
CA LYS A 44 8.82 24.69 -17.88
C LYS A 44 7.93 24.44 -16.66
N LYS A 45 6.75 25.05 -16.62
CA LYS A 45 5.68 24.75 -15.66
C LYS A 45 5.32 23.27 -15.66
N ALA A 46 5.04 22.69 -16.83
CA ALA A 46 4.72 21.27 -16.94
C ALA A 46 5.89 20.37 -16.49
N VAL A 47 7.14 20.74 -16.80
CA VAL A 47 8.33 19.97 -16.39
C VAL A 47 8.50 19.94 -14.87
N ILE A 48 8.24 21.05 -14.16
CA ILE A 48 8.28 21.06 -12.68
C ILE A 48 7.23 20.09 -12.13
N HIS A 49 5.99 20.20 -12.60
CA HIS A 49 4.90 19.34 -12.14
C HIS A 49 5.21 17.86 -12.34
N GLN A 50 5.75 17.49 -13.52
CA GLN A 50 6.16 16.11 -13.78
C GLN A 50 7.34 15.64 -12.91
N ALA A 51 8.30 16.52 -12.63
CA ALA A 51 9.42 16.19 -11.74
C ALA A 51 8.95 15.95 -10.30
N ARG A 52 7.99 16.74 -9.81
CA ARG A 52 7.32 16.56 -8.50
C ARG A 52 6.57 15.23 -8.42
N LEU A 53 5.74 14.91 -9.40
CA LEU A 53 5.05 13.61 -9.46
C LEU A 53 6.03 12.43 -9.42
N LYS A 54 7.21 12.60 -10.05
CA LYS A 54 8.26 11.57 -10.01
C LYS A 54 8.90 11.44 -8.63
N GLU A 55 9.11 12.53 -7.92
CA GLU A 55 9.56 12.48 -6.52
C GLU A 55 8.55 11.77 -5.62
N ASP A 56 7.25 12.06 -5.77
CA ASP A 56 6.18 11.41 -5.01
C ASP A 56 6.15 9.90 -5.26
N GLU A 57 6.25 9.48 -6.52
CA GLU A 57 6.34 8.07 -6.92
C GLU A 57 7.53 7.37 -6.24
N VAL A 58 8.70 8.00 -6.24
CA VAL A 58 9.92 7.44 -5.64
C VAL A 58 9.82 7.43 -4.11
N TRP A 59 9.22 8.45 -3.51
CA TRP A 59 8.96 8.50 -2.08
C TRP A 59 8.01 7.37 -1.64
N LEU A 60 6.93 7.13 -2.38
CA LEU A 60 6.00 6.02 -2.16
C LEU A 60 6.71 4.66 -2.19
N LYS A 61 7.58 4.42 -3.19
CA LYS A 61 8.39 3.19 -3.26
C LYS A 61 9.34 3.03 -2.07
N SER A 62 9.84 4.14 -1.52
CA SER A 62 10.79 4.15 -0.40
C SER A 62 10.14 3.85 0.95
N GLN A 63 8.82 3.96 1.06
CA GLN A 63 8.11 3.73 2.31
C GLN A 63 8.06 2.25 2.72
N ARG A 64 7.79 2.03 4.01
CA ARG A 64 7.52 0.69 4.52
C ARG A 64 6.24 0.17 3.85
N ASP A 65 6.41 -0.86 3.03
CA ASP A 65 5.33 -1.46 2.28
C ASP A 65 4.26 -2.03 3.23
N ALA A 66 3.09 -1.40 3.23
CA ALA A 66 1.94 -1.80 4.03
C ALA A 66 1.44 -3.21 3.68
N VAL A 67 1.80 -3.73 2.51
CA VAL A 67 1.46 -5.08 2.07
C VAL A 67 2.31 -6.14 2.76
N VAL A 68 3.53 -5.81 3.22
CA VAL A 68 4.44 -6.81 3.83
C VAL A 68 3.83 -7.47 5.09
N PRO A 69 3.29 -6.72 6.08
CA PRO A 69 2.64 -7.36 7.22
C PRO A 69 1.42 -8.21 6.86
N LEU A 70 0.67 -7.82 5.81
CA LEU A 70 -0.49 -8.57 5.34
C LEU A 70 -0.07 -9.87 4.64
N LEU A 71 0.99 -9.81 3.82
CA LEU A 71 1.61 -10.95 3.17
C LEU A 71 2.12 -11.95 4.20
N GLU A 72 2.90 -11.50 5.19
CA GLU A 72 3.41 -12.35 6.29
C GLU A 72 2.28 -12.98 7.12
N ALA A 73 1.20 -12.24 7.37
CA ALA A 73 0.07 -12.74 8.13
C ALA A 73 -0.75 -13.79 7.35
N ALA A 74 -0.94 -13.59 6.04
CA ALA A 74 -1.62 -14.54 5.17
C ALA A 74 -0.81 -15.82 5.02
N ASP A 75 0.49 -15.68 4.76
CA ASP A 75 1.43 -16.79 4.65
C ASP A 75 1.48 -17.66 5.91
N LYS A 76 1.64 -17.05 7.09
CA LYS A 76 1.62 -17.79 8.37
C LYS A 76 0.32 -18.58 8.59
N LYS A 77 -0.82 -18.05 8.14
CA LYS A 77 -2.10 -18.76 8.22
C LYS A 77 -2.17 -19.88 7.18
N GLN A 78 -1.70 -19.64 5.96
CA GLN A 78 -1.57 -20.65 4.90
C GLN A 78 -0.80 -21.86 5.42
N ASP A 79 0.40 -21.63 5.98
CA ASP A 79 1.27 -22.64 6.60
C ASP A 79 0.56 -23.44 7.69
N SER A 80 -0.11 -22.73 8.60
CA SER A 80 -0.82 -23.38 9.70
C SER A 80 -1.93 -24.29 9.20
N TYR A 81 -2.69 -23.85 8.21
CA TYR A 81 -3.83 -24.61 7.68
C TYR A 81 -3.37 -25.79 6.82
N ILE A 82 -2.41 -25.60 5.93
CA ILE A 82 -1.93 -26.65 5.05
C ILE A 82 -1.18 -27.74 5.84
N THR A 83 -0.48 -27.34 6.90
CA THR A 83 0.15 -28.25 7.86
C THR A 83 -0.91 -29.10 8.57
N ALA A 84 -1.97 -28.48 9.09
CA ALA A 84 -3.07 -29.21 9.73
C ALA A 84 -3.74 -30.22 8.78
N THR A 85 -4.04 -29.80 7.54
CA THR A 85 -4.58 -30.69 6.50
C THR A 85 -3.67 -31.91 6.27
N ARG A 86 -2.36 -31.67 6.09
CA ARG A 86 -1.39 -32.74 5.87
C ARG A 86 -1.31 -33.71 7.05
N TYR A 87 -1.35 -33.21 8.28
CA TYR A 87 -1.35 -34.06 9.48
C TYR A 87 -2.58 -34.96 9.55
N ILE A 88 -3.78 -34.41 9.31
CA ILE A 88 -5.03 -35.19 9.32
C ILE A 88 -4.98 -36.30 8.27
N ILE A 89 -4.60 -35.96 7.03
CA ILE A 89 -4.52 -36.94 5.93
C ILE A 89 -3.50 -38.05 6.26
N ASN A 90 -2.32 -37.69 6.77
CA ASN A 90 -1.29 -38.66 7.12
C ASN A 90 -1.70 -39.55 8.31
N ALA A 91 -2.45 -39.02 9.27
CA ALA A 91 -2.99 -39.83 10.36
C ALA A 91 -3.94 -40.91 9.84
N HIS A 92 -4.84 -40.56 8.92
CA HIS A 92 -5.73 -41.53 8.26
C HIS A 92 -4.98 -42.52 7.36
N ALA A 93 -3.94 -42.06 6.65
CA ALA A 93 -3.12 -42.94 5.81
C ALA A 93 -2.30 -43.97 6.61
N GLY A 94 -2.09 -43.72 7.91
CA GLY A 94 -1.41 -44.61 8.86
C GLY A 94 -2.32 -45.61 9.57
N LEU A 95 -3.62 -45.64 9.27
CA LEU A 95 -4.56 -46.59 9.87
C LEU A 95 -4.26 -48.05 9.48
N PRO A 96 -4.79 -49.05 10.23
CA PRO A 96 -4.70 -50.47 9.89
C PRO A 96 -5.23 -50.81 8.48
N GLU A 97 -4.74 -51.90 7.88
CA GLU A 97 -5.09 -52.29 6.48
C GLU A 97 -6.57 -52.69 6.29
N ASP A 98 -7.27 -53.03 7.36
CA ASP A 98 -8.69 -53.38 7.36
C ASP A 98 -9.63 -52.16 7.30
N GLU A 99 -9.09 -50.94 7.43
CA GLU A 99 -9.86 -49.70 7.31
C GLU A 99 -10.15 -49.34 5.84
N ALA A 100 -11.45 -49.32 5.49
CA ALA A 100 -11.90 -49.03 4.12
C ALA A 100 -11.48 -47.63 3.60
N THR A 101 -11.21 -46.69 4.51
CA THR A 101 -10.84 -45.30 4.16
C THR A 101 -9.35 -45.09 3.91
N LYS A 102 -8.51 -46.09 4.21
CA LYS A 102 -7.05 -45.96 4.15
C LYS A 102 -6.52 -45.69 2.74
N THR A 103 -7.01 -46.43 1.74
CA THR A 103 -6.56 -46.30 0.35
C THR A 103 -6.81 -44.88 -0.17
N GLU A 104 -7.97 -44.30 0.14
CA GLU A 104 -8.31 -42.95 -0.27
C GLU A 104 -7.46 -41.90 0.47
N ALA A 105 -7.16 -42.12 1.76
CA ALA A 105 -6.21 -41.31 2.51
C ALA A 105 -4.81 -41.31 1.89
N GLN A 106 -4.34 -42.47 1.45
CA GLN A 106 -3.03 -42.62 0.81
C GLN A 106 -2.98 -41.92 -0.55
N GLN A 107 -4.06 -41.95 -1.33
CA GLN A 107 -4.19 -41.19 -2.57
C GLN A 107 -4.11 -39.68 -2.30
N CYS A 108 -4.83 -39.18 -1.29
CA CYS A 108 -4.75 -37.78 -0.88
C CYS A 108 -3.34 -37.39 -0.39
N ALA A 109 -2.69 -38.25 0.41
CA ALA A 109 -1.33 -38.04 0.89
C ALA A 109 -0.32 -38.02 -0.27
N GLN A 110 -0.58 -38.80 -1.32
CA GLN A 110 0.28 -38.87 -2.49
C GLN A 110 0.29 -37.54 -3.26
N VAL A 111 -0.84 -36.83 -3.34
CA VAL A 111 -0.88 -35.49 -3.97
C VAL A 111 0.16 -34.55 -3.34
N PHE A 112 0.26 -34.51 -2.00
CA PHE A 112 1.25 -33.66 -1.33
C PHE A 112 2.71 -34.04 -1.65
N LYS A 113 2.97 -35.32 -1.94
CA LYS A 113 4.29 -35.81 -2.35
C LYS A 113 4.58 -35.48 -3.82
N ASP A 114 3.59 -35.62 -4.69
CA ASP A 114 3.72 -35.36 -6.13
C ASP A 114 4.09 -33.90 -6.41
N TYR A 115 3.53 -32.96 -5.65
CA TYR A 115 3.90 -31.54 -5.71
C TYR A 115 5.19 -31.19 -4.97
N ASN A 116 5.84 -32.16 -4.30
CA ASN A 116 6.97 -31.93 -3.40
C ASN A 116 6.69 -30.71 -2.50
N PHE A 117 5.52 -30.72 -1.82
CA PHE A 117 5.03 -29.55 -1.12
C PHE A 117 5.83 -29.28 0.16
N ARG A 118 6.27 -28.04 0.34
CA ARG A 118 6.97 -27.57 1.53
C ARG A 118 6.46 -26.20 1.95
N THR A 119 6.34 -26.00 3.26
CA THR A 119 5.92 -24.72 3.88
C THR A 119 7.08 -23.74 4.04
N ASP A 120 8.27 -24.07 3.52
CA ASP A 120 9.45 -23.20 3.50
C ASP A 120 9.81 -22.79 2.07
N ASP A 121 8.92 -23.06 1.10
CA ASP A 121 9.03 -22.57 -0.26
C ASP A 121 8.84 -21.04 -0.29
N ALA A 122 9.29 -20.39 -1.38
CA ALA A 122 9.01 -18.97 -1.56
C ALA A 122 7.48 -18.74 -1.63
N TYR A 123 6.99 -17.66 -1.01
CA TYR A 123 5.56 -17.32 -0.88
C TYR A 123 4.71 -17.68 -2.12
N GLY A 124 5.10 -17.21 -3.30
CA GLY A 124 4.35 -17.49 -4.53
C GLY A 124 4.36 -18.96 -4.95
N ALA A 125 5.51 -19.63 -4.82
CA ALA A 125 5.66 -21.03 -5.21
C ALA A 125 4.82 -21.95 -4.31
N GLU A 126 4.75 -21.66 -3.01
CA GLU A 126 3.92 -22.42 -2.08
C GLU A 126 2.43 -22.26 -2.40
N SER A 127 1.96 -21.00 -2.49
CA SER A 127 0.56 -20.70 -2.81
C SER A 127 0.14 -21.31 -4.14
N ASP A 128 1.03 -21.32 -5.13
CA ASP A 128 0.79 -21.94 -6.43
C ASP A 128 0.56 -23.45 -6.32
N LYS A 129 1.39 -24.14 -5.53
CA LYS A 129 1.23 -25.57 -5.28
C LYS A 129 -0.08 -25.87 -4.57
N ILE A 130 -0.46 -25.11 -3.56
CA ILE A 130 -1.73 -25.31 -2.83
C ILE A 130 -2.93 -25.20 -3.77
N ILE A 131 -2.94 -24.18 -4.63
CA ILE A 131 -4.04 -23.95 -5.57
C ILE A 131 -4.07 -25.04 -6.65
N GLN A 132 -2.93 -25.54 -7.12
CA GLN A 132 -2.89 -26.66 -8.06
C GLN A 132 -3.33 -27.97 -7.40
N MET A 133 -2.89 -28.24 -6.16
CA MET A 133 -3.33 -29.41 -5.39
C MET A 133 -4.85 -29.46 -5.20
N GLN A 134 -5.52 -28.31 -5.15
CA GLN A 134 -6.98 -28.27 -5.05
C GLN A 134 -7.65 -29.03 -6.20
N GLN A 135 -7.14 -28.91 -7.42
CA GLN A 135 -7.72 -29.61 -8.58
C GLN A 135 -7.65 -31.13 -8.40
N ASN A 136 -6.53 -31.65 -7.88
CA ASN A 136 -6.34 -33.08 -7.66
C ASN A 136 -7.10 -33.60 -6.43
N LEU A 137 -7.22 -32.78 -5.38
CA LEU A 137 -7.94 -33.15 -4.16
C LEU A 137 -9.47 -32.97 -4.28
N GLN A 138 -9.95 -32.27 -5.30
CA GLN A 138 -11.38 -32.02 -5.53
C GLN A 138 -12.17 -33.33 -5.67
N ALA A 139 -11.61 -34.35 -6.33
CA ALA A 139 -12.24 -35.66 -6.48
C ALA A 139 -12.44 -36.38 -5.12
N HIS A 140 -11.62 -36.03 -4.12
CA HIS A 140 -11.67 -36.58 -2.77
C HIS A 140 -12.37 -35.67 -1.76
N GLN A 141 -13.04 -34.59 -2.22
CA GLN A 141 -13.64 -33.59 -1.33
C GLN A 141 -14.58 -34.21 -0.30
N THR A 142 -15.46 -35.14 -0.70
CA THR A 142 -16.41 -35.78 0.21
C THR A 142 -15.67 -36.51 1.33
N TYR A 143 -14.66 -37.30 0.98
CA TYR A 143 -13.81 -38.00 1.94
C TYR A 143 -13.07 -37.04 2.87
N LEU A 144 -12.39 -36.03 2.29
CA LEU A 144 -11.64 -35.02 3.03
C LEU A 144 -12.53 -34.20 3.97
N THR A 145 -13.80 -34.00 3.62
CA THR A 145 -14.79 -33.31 4.46
C THR A 145 -15.15 -34.19 5.66
N ASN A 146 -15.37 -35.49 5.44
CA ASN A 146 -15.73 -36.42 6.51
C ASN A 146 -14.65 -36.55 7.58
N ILE A 147 -13.37 -36.48 7.18
CA ILE A 147 -12.23 -36.51 8.12
C ILE A 147 -11.86 -35.11 8.66
N GLY A 148 -12.56 -34.05 8.24
CA GLY A 148 -12.32 -32.66 8.66
C GLY A 148 -11.11 -31.96 8.00
N ALA A 149 -10.34 -32.65 7.16
CA ALA A 149 -9.18 -32.09 6.46
C ALA A 149 -9.57 -30.99 5.45
N TRP A 150 -10.74 -31.13 4.81
CA TRP A 150 -11.20 -30.21 3.77
C TRP A 150 -11.47 -28.79 4.27
N THR A 151 -11.91 -28.65 5.52
CA THR A 151 -12.15 -27.34 6.15
C THR A 151 -10.85 -26.54 6.27
N PHE A 152 -9.77 -27.19 6.71
CA PHE A 152 -8.45 -26.54 6.77
C PHE A 152 -7.87 -26.32 5.38
N PHE A 153 -8.07 -27.26 4.45
CA PHE A 153 -7.54 -27.13 3.09
C PHE A 153 -8.16 -25.94 2.35
N THR A 154 -9.49 -25.77 2.44
CA THR A 154 -10.19 -24.61 1.87
C THR A 154 -9.65 -23.30 2.44
N LYS A 155 -9.39 -23.24 3.75
CA LYS A 155 -8.78 -22.06 4.38
C LYS A 155 -7.35 -21.81 3.91
N ALA A 156 -6.57 -22.87 3.68
CA ALA A 156 -5.22 -22.75 3.10
C ALA A 156 -5.29 -22.16 1.68
N VAL A 157 -6.23 -22.61 0.85
CA VAL A 157 -6.48 -22.07 -0.51
C VAL A 157 -6.87 -20.59 -0.45
N GLU A 158 -7.74 -20.18 0.47
CA GLU A 158 -8.11 -18.77 0.67
C GLU A 158 -6.89 -17.90 1.01
N GLN A 159 -6.01 -18.38 1.89
CA GLN A 159 -4.78 -17.65 2.21
C GLN A 159 -3.80 -17.63 1.04
N ALA A 160 -3.67 -18.72 0.27
CA ALA A 160 -2.85 -18.77 -0.94
C ALA A 160 -3.28 -17.74 -2.00
N GLN A 161 -4.59 -17.51 -2.13
CA GLN A 161 -5.11 -16.46 -3.01
C GLN A 161 -4.73 -15.05 -2.50
N LEU A 162 -4.80 -14.81 -1.19
CA LEU A 162 -4.36 -13.55 -0.58
C LEU A 162 -2.85 -13.33 -0.76
N VAL A 163 -2.02 -14.36 -0.56
CA VAL A 163 -0.57 -14.28 -0.78
C VAL A 163 -0.26 -13.88 -2.23
N ARG A 164 -0.90 -14.52 -3.23
CA ARG A 164 -0.77 -14.12 -4.65
C ARG A 164 -1.21 -12.67 -4.89
N GLN A 165 -2.32 -12.25 -4.29
CA GLN A 165 -2.81 -10.88 -4.41
C GLN A 165 -1.81 -9.87 -3.85
N TYR A 166 -1.26 -10.12 -2.66
CA TYR A 166 -0.30 -9.26 -2.00
C TYR A 166 1.04 -9.23 -2.72
N LEU A 167 1.51 -10.35 -3.27
CA LEU A 167 2.68 -10.36 -4.16
C LEU A 167 2.46 -9.49 -5.41
N GLY A 168 1.26 -9.53 -6.00
CA GLY A 168 0.88 -8.66 -7.11
C GLY A 168 0.83 -7.18 -6.73
N GLN A 169 0.23 -6.84 -5.59
CA GLN A 169 0.20 -5.46 -5.07
C GLN A 169 1.62 -4.94 -4.80
N ARG A 170 2.47 -5.77 -4.19
CA ARG A 170 3.87 -5.45 -3.92
C ARG A 170 4.66 -5.25 -5.21
N ALA A 171 4.39 -6.00 -6.27
CA ALA A 171 5.01 -5.77 -7.58
C ALA A 171 4.62 -4.40 -8.17
N GLN A 172 3.40 -3.92 -7.91
CA GLN A 172 2.94 -2.59 -8.35
C GLN A 172 3.51 -1.46 -7.49
N THR A 173 3.55 -1.62 -6.17
CA THR A 173 3.98 -0.56 -5.23
C THR A 173 5.49 -0.48 -5.05
N LYS A 174 6.21 -1.59 -5.21
CA LYS A 174 7.65 -1.72 -4.97
C LYS A 174 8.42 -2.17 -6.21
N GLY A 175 8.07 -1.63 -7.39
CA GLY A 175 8.99 -1.68 -8.54
C GLY A 175 10.44 -1.38 -8.10
N GLU A 176 11.43 -1.99 -8.75
CA GLU A 176 12.84 -2.06 -8.30
C GLU A 176 13.31 -0.75 -7.64
N PHE A 177 13.51 -0.77 -6.31
CA PHE A 177 14.02 0.38 -5.58
C PHE A 177 15.48 0.62 -5.97
N VAL A 178 15.76 1.70 -6.70
CA VAL A 178 17.12 2.00 -7.15
C VAL A 178 17.82 2.87 -6.10
N LYS A 179 18.95 2.40 -5.55
CA LYS A 179 19.74 3.18 -4.59
C LYS A 179 20.16 4.52 -5.22
N GLY A 180 19.69 5.63 -4.63
CA GLY A 180 19.96 6.98 -5.11
C GLY A 180 18.87 7.57 -6.00
N GLU A 181 17.80 6.83 -6.31
CA GLU A 181 16.66 7.31 -7.13
C GLU A 181 16.02 8.55 -6.53
N MET A 182 15.78 8.59 -5.22
CA MET A 182 15.21 9.77 -4.54
C MET A 182 16.10 11.00 -4.70
N LYS A 183 17.41 10.83 -4.57
CA LYS A 183 18.37 11.94 -4.76
C LYS A 183 18.37 12.41 -6.21
N SER A 184 18.21 11.51 -7.17
CA SER A 184 18.10 11.84 -8.59
C SER A 184 16.80 12.57 -8.91
N ALA A 185 15.67 12.12 -8.33
CA ALA A 185 14.36 12.76 -8.50
C ALA A 185 14.37 14.18 -7.94
N ARG A 186 14.88 14.37 -6.72
CA ARG A 186 15.08 15.70 -6.11
C ARG A 186 15.93 16.62 -6.97
N LYS A 187 17.04 16.09 -7.51
CA LYS A 187 17.91 16.87 -8.41
C LYS A 187 17.18 17.29 -9.68
N ALA A 188 16.29 16.47 -10.22
CA ALA A 188 15.51 16.81 -11.41
C ALA A 188 14.54 17.97 -11.14
N THR A 189 13.84 17.98 -10.00
CA THR A 189 12.97 19.09 -9.59
C THR A 189 13.76 20.36 -9.32
N ASP A 190 14.89 20.27 -8.61
CA ASP A 190 15.77 21.42 -8.38
C ASP A 190 16.23 22.05 -9.71
N GLN A 191 16.58 21.21 -10.70
CA GLN A 191 16.94 21.65 -12.05
C GLN A 191 15.76 22.28 -12.79
N ALA A 192 14.58 21.67 -12.74
CA ALA A 192 13.38 22.20 -13.38
C ALA A 192 12.99 23.59 -12.84
N ILE A 193 13.05 23.77 -11.52
CA ILE A 193 12.80 25.05 -10.86
C ILE A 193 13.85 26.08 -11.29
N ALA A 194 15.14 25.71 -11.30
CA ALA A 194 16.21 26.60 -11.76
C ALA A 194 16.04 27.07 -13.20
N GLU A 195 15.56 26.19 -14.09
CA GLU A 195 15.28 26.52 -15.49
C GLU A 195 14.07 27.44 -15.63
N LEU A 196 13.01 27.24 -14.84
CA LEU A 196 11.86 28.15 -14.83
C LEU A 196 12.28 29.56 -14.45
N TYR A 197 13.10 29.74 -13.41
CA TYR A 197 13.54 31.07 -13.00
C TYR A 197 14.37 31.78 -14.09
N LYS A 198 15.18 31.04 -14.86
CA LYS A 198 15.88 31.60 -16.03
C LYS A 198 14.86 32.10 -17.06
N THR A 199 13.82 31.31 -17.33
CA THR A 199 12.73 31.70 -18.24
C THR A 199 11.97 32.93 -17.73
N ILE A 200 11.59 32.98 -16.46
CA ILE A 200 10.91 34.14 -15.87
C ILE A 200 11.77 35.40 -15.98
N THR A 201 13.06 35.31 -15.63
CA THR A 201 13.98 36.45 -15.71
C THR A 201 14.11 36.96 -17.14
N ALA A 202 14.28 36.07 -18.12
CA ALA A 202 14.33 36.44 -19.54
C ALA A 202 13.00 37.06 -20.02
N MET A 203 11.86 36.55 -19.57
CA MET A 203 10.55 37.12 -19.89
C MET A 203 10.38 38.52 -19.28
N MET A 204 10.86 38.76 -18.06
CA MET A 204 10.81 40.07 -17.42
C MET A 204 11.66 41.12 -18.17
N GLU A 205 12.77 40.70 -18.81
CA GLU A 205 13.60 41.59 -19.63
C GLU A 205 12.95 41.90 -20.99
N LEU A 206 12.36 40.90 -21.64
CA LEU A 206 11.81 41.03 -22.99
C LEU A 206 10.39 41.60 -23.03
N ILE A 207 9.54 41.19 -22.08
CA ILE A 207 8.12 41.51 -22.02
C ILE A 207 7.72 41.72 -20.54
N PRO A 208 8.11 42.86 -19.94
CA PRO A 208 7.82 43.12 -18.54
C PRO A 208 6.32 43.24 -18.30
N SER A 209 5.82 42.56 -17.28
CA SER A 209 4.45 42.71 -16.79
C SER A 209 4.41 42.76 -15.26
N ALA A 210 3.40 43.45 -14.72
CA ALA A 210 3.18 43.53 -13.27
C ALA A 210 2.88 42.15 -12.67
N GLU A 211 2.14 41.31 -13.40
CA GLU A 211 1.77 39.95 -12.98
C GLU A 211 3.00 39.03 -12.94
N LEU A 212 3.88 39.09 -13.94
CA LEU A 212 5.11 38.30 -13.97
C LEU A 212 6.08 38.72 -12.85
N THR A 213 6.15 40.03 -12.58
CA THR A 213 6.94 40.57 -11.46
C THR A 213 6.38 40.13 -10.12
N ALA A 214 5.05 40.09 -9.97
CA ALA A 214 4.38 39.60 -8.78
C ALA A 214 4.64 38.10 -8.56
N LEU A 215 4.53 37.28 -9.61
CA LEU A 215 4.89 35.86 -9.56
C LEU A 215 6.35 35.68 -9.11
N TYR A 216 7.30 36.33 -9.78
CA TYR A 216 8.71 36.23 -9.43
C TYR A 216 8.96 36.60 -7.96
N THR A 217 8.35 37.68 -7.48
CA THR A 217 8.46 38.13 -6.08
C THR A 217 7.90 37.10 -5.11
N LYS A 218 6.75 36.48 -5.42
CA LYS A 218 6.16 35.41 -4.60
C LYS A 218 7.07 34.19 -4.52
N LEU A 219 7.57 33.73 -5.67
CA LEU A 219 8.48 32.58 -5.73
C LEU A 219 9.77 32.85 -4.93
N LYS A 220 10.33 34.07 -5.04
CA LYS A 220 11.45 34.51 -4.19
C LYS A 220 11.15 34.53 -2.71
N GLY A 221 9.95 34.96 -2.33
CA GLY A 221 9.51 34.93 -0.94
C GLY A 221 9.53 33.52 -0.34
N ILE A 222 9.06 32.52 -1.11
CA ILE A 222 9.08 31.11 -0.71
C ILE A 222 10.52 30.62 -0.51
N GLU A 223 11.43 30.93 -1.44
CA GLU A 223 12.85 30.55 -1.33
C GLU A 223 13.52 31.14 -0.08
N ILE A 224 13.31 32.44 0.15
CA ILE A 224 13.88 33.15 1.29
C ILE A 224 13.35 32.57 2.60
N TYR A 225 12.04 32.36 2.67
CA TYR A 225 11.40 31.77 3.86
C TYR A 225 11.96 30.38 4.15
N ALA A 226 11.97 29.49 3.15
CA ALA A 226 12.45 28.12 3.32
C ALA A 226 13.93 28.08 3.73
N ARG A 227 14.78 28.92 3.12
CA ARG A 227 16.19 29.02 3.49
C ARG A 227 16.38 29.53 4.92
N GLN A 228 15.67 30.59 5.31
CA GLN A 228 15.80 31.18 6.63
C GLN A 228 15.28 30.26 7.73
N TYR A 229 14.17 29.56 7.48
CA TYR A 229 13.47 28.79 8.49
C TYR A 229 14.01 27.36 8.62
N TYR A 230 14.40 26.72 7.51
CA TYR A 230 14.87 25.32 7.53
C TYR A 230 16.39 25.16 7.54
N LEU A 231 17.16 26.19 7.15
CA LEU A 231 18.63 26.15 7.11
C LEU A 231 19.29 27.23 7.97
N GLY A 232 18.50 28.11 8.60
CA GLY A 232 19.01 29.07 9.58
C GLY A 232 19.44 28.34 10.85
N ASP A 233 20.70 28.55 11.26
CA ASP A 233 21.25 28.01 12.50
C ASP A 233 20.33 28.30 13.69
N GLY A 234 20.15 27.32 14.57
CA GLY A 234 19.16 27.35 15.66
C GLY A 234 19.18 28.63 16.48
N SER A 235 18.24 29.54 16.20
CA SER A 235 17.81 30.57 17.14
C SER A 235 16.32 30.76 16.97
N ALA A 236 15.59 30.47 18.05
CA ALA A 236 14.15 30.54 18.15
C ALA A 236 13.58 31.84 17.57
N VAL A 237 12.63 31.72 16.64
CA VAL A 237 11.69 32.81 16.34
C VAL A 237 10.48 32.58 17.24
N GLY A 238 10.55 33.21 18.42
CA GLY A 238 9.37 33.57 19.19
C GLY A 238 8.64 34.73 18.51
N SER A 239 7.32 34.60 18.46
CA SER A 239 6.34 35.61 18.06
C SER A 239 6.56 36.97 18.73
N GLY A 240 6.34 38.07 17.98
CA GLY A 240 6.15 39.40 18.57
C GLY A 240 6.44 40.55 17.60
N GLY A 241 5.40 41.10 16.99
CA GLY A 241 5.46 42.39 16.30
C GLY A 241 5.72 43.55 17.26
N GLY A 242 6.35 44.62 16.77
CA GLY A 242 6.57 45.83 17.56
C GLY A 242 7.51 46.83 16.89
N THR A 243 6.94 47.92 16.44
CA THR A 243 7.54 49.08 15.79
C THR A 243 8.49 49.90 16.70
N SER A 244 9.52 50.48 16.06
CA SER A 244 10.19 51.77 16.33
C SER A 244 11.47 51.90 17.19
N THR A 245 12.42 52.55 16.50
CA THR A 245 13.38 53.60 16.92
C THR A 245 14.67 53.26 17.69
N ASN A 246 15.77 53.34 16.92
CA ASN A 246 17.04 54.05 17.15
C ASN A 246 17.46 54.34 18.60
N THR A 247 18.64 53.89 19.02
CA THR A 247 19.74 54.73 19.55
C THR A 247 21.06 53.95 19.53
N SER A 248 22.13 54.69 19.24
CA SER A 248 23.55 54.35 19.12
C SER A 248 24.25 53.97 20.43
N GLN A 249 25.54 53.60 20.29
CA GLN A 249 26.60 53.35 21.28
C GLN A 249 26.55 51.96 21.93
N GLY A 250 27.62 51.18 21.99
CA GLY A 250 29.05 51.42 21.86
C GLY A 250 29.72 50.52 22.92
N GLY A 251 30.81 49.83 22.58
CA GLY A 251 31.53 49.04 23.59
C GLY A 251 32.23 47.82 23.03
N GLU A 252 33.51 48.03 22.71
CA GLU A 252 34.52 47.01 22.44
C GLU A 252 34.73 46.11 23.66
N SER A 253 35.05 44.83 23.46
CA SER A 253 36.39 44.27 23.76
C SER A 253 36.39 42.74 23.94
N ASN A 254 37.34 42.13 23.22
CA ASN A 254 38.25 41.04 23.58
C ASN A 254 37.78 39.71 24.19
N GLY A 255 38.36 38.64 23.61
CA GLY A 255 38.70 37.42 24.35
C GLY A 255 38.53 36.13 23.53
N SER A 256 39.32 35.94 22.47
CA SER A 256 40.44 34.98 22.44
C SER A 256 40.12 33.49 22.67
N GLY A 257 40.26 32.72 21.58
CA GLY A 257 40.95 31.42 21.56
C GLY A 257 40.11 30.20 21.97
N SER A 258 40.28 29.00 21.42
CA SER A 258 41.42 28.44 20.71
C SER A 258 40.96 27.17 19.97
N SER A 259 41.71 26.85 18.92
CA SER A 259 41.88 25.58 18.22
C SER A 259 41.70 24.32 19.09
N GLY A 260 41.35 23.13 18.60
CA GLY A 260 41.45 22.53 17.27
C GLY A 260 41.72 21.02 17.43
N GLY A 261 41.70 20.27 16.31
CA GLY A 261 42.21 18.89 16.21
C GLY A 261 41.11 17.83 16.23
N THR A 262 40.62 17.29 15.10
CA THR A 262 41.20 16.27 14.20
C THR A 262 41.42 14.88 14.79
N GLY A 263 40.82 13.86 14.16
CA GLY A 263 41.56 12.67 13.75
C GLY A 263 41.03 11.29 14.14
N GLY A 264 40.53 10.56 13.13
CA GLY A 264 40.69 9.10 12.93
C GLY A 264 39.87 8.14 13.80
N THR A 265 39.67 6.87 13.48
CA THR A 265 39.83 6.00 12.28
C THR A 265 39.42 4.59 12.73
N GLY A 266 38.76 3.80 11.87
CA GLY A 266 38.71 2.32 11.93
C GLY A 266 37.88 1.70 13.08
N GLY A 267 37.27 0.53 12.99
CA GLY A 267 37.22 -0.49 11.95
C GLY A 267 36.53 -1.76 12.50
N THR A 268 36.24 -2.68 11.58
CA THR A 268 36.19 -4.15 11.73
C THR A 268 35.02 -4.88 12.43
N GLY A 269 34.52 -5.90 11.70
CA GLY A 269 34.15 -7.24 12.19
C GLY A 269 32.72 -7.38 12.72
N GLY A 270 31.90 -8.38 12.39
CA GLY A 270 32.12 -9.67 11.75
C GLY A 270 31.25 -10.72 12.45
N SER A 271 30.66 -11.64 11.68
CA SER A 271 30.13 -12.96 12.11
C SER A 271 28.82 -12.94 12.92
N GLY A 272 27.85 -13.87 12.78
CA GLY A 272 27.78 -15.18 12.13
C GLY A 272 27.06 -16.17 13.06
N GLY A 273 26.13 -16.96 12.52
CA GLY A 273 25.89 -18.35 12.95
C GLY A 273 24.69 -18.67 13.88
N THR A 274 23.82 -19.56 13.36
CA THR A 274 23.21 -20.77 13.99
C THR A 274 22.24 -20.57 15.17
N GLY A 275 21.06 -21.17 15.25
CA GLY A 275 20.64 -22.56 14.94
C GLY A 275 20.14 -23.20 16.24
N GLY A 276 19.01 -23.91 16.25
CA GLY A 276 18.61 -24.71 17.42
C GLY A 276 17.12 -25.00 17.57
N SER A 277 16.77 -26.24 17.28
CA SER A 277 15.44 -26.88 17.37
C SER A 277 15.15 -27.46 18.77
N GLY A 278 13.86 -27.72 19.06
CA GLY A 278 13.43 -28.94 19.76
C GLY A 278 12.94 -28.80 21.21
N GLY A 279 11.77 -29.40 21.49
CA GLY A 279 11.30 -29.70 22.85
C GLY A 279 9.80 -29.97 22.95
N SER A 280 9.41 -31.25 22.88
CA SER A 280 8.06 -31.80 23.03
C SER A 280 7.72 -32.18 24.49
N GLY A 281 6.42 -32.37 24.78
CA GLY A 281 5.86 -33.08 25.95
C GLY A 281 5.44 -32.14 27.08
N ASP A 282 4.25 -32.19 27.66
CA ASP A 282 3.54 -33.38 28.11
C ASP A 282 2.02 -33.15 28.24
N SER A 283 1.32 -34.27 28.28
CA SER A 283 -0.12 -34.52 28.32
C SER A 283 -0.69 -34.61 29.74
N GLY A 284 -2.02 -34.40 29.85
CA GLY A 284 -2.85 -35.17 30.78
C GLY A 284 -3.82 -34.39 31.66
N GLY A 285 -5.12 -34.72 31.58
CA GLY A 285 -6.07 -34.55 32.69
C GLY A 285 -7.47 -34.07 32.30
N SER A 286 -8.37 -35.02 32.07
CA SER A 286 -9.80 -34.86 31.75
C SER A 286 -10.68 -34.82 33.02
N SER A 287 -11.96 -34.50 32.79
CA SER A 287 -13.18 -34.64 33.62
C SER A 287 -13.51 -33.47 34.57
N GLY A 288 -14.74 -32.94 34.63
CA GLY A 288 -15.97 -33.29 33.95
C GLY A 288 -17.16 -32.47 34.49
N SER A 289 -18.29 -32.62 33.79
CA SER A 289 -19.68 -32.39 34.23
C SER A 289 -20.16 -30.94 34.44
N GLY A 290 -21.28 -30.64 33.79
CA GLY A 290 -21.79 -29.29 33.58
C GLY A 290 -22.80 -28.79 34.61
N ASP A 291 -23.32 -27.60 34.34
CA ASP A 291 -24.71 -27.25 34.55
C ASP A 291 -25.07 -26.05 33.65
N SER A 292 -26.25 -26.18 33.07
CA SER A 292 -27.05 -25.19 32.39
C SER A 292 -27.44 -24.04 33.31
N GLY A 293 -27.05 -22.81 32.95
CA GLY A 293 -27.51 -21.60 33.61
C GLY A 293 -27.40 -20.42 32.68
N GLY A 294 -28.46 -20.15 31.92
CA GLY A 294 -28.56 -18.94 31.12
C GLY A 294 -28.53 -17.69 32.00
N SER A 295 -27.69 -16.73 31.61
CA SER A 295 -27.93 -15.32 31.89
C SER A 295 -27.16 -14.48 30.88
N SER A 296 -27.89 -14.02 29.87
CA SER A 296 -28.00 -12.60 29.53
C SER A 296 -26.83 -11.72 30.00
N GLY A 297 -25.84 -11.55 29.13
CA GLY A 297 -24.80 -10.54 29.26
C GLY A 297 -24.53 -9.94 27.89
N THR A 298 -25.37 -8.99 27.50
CA THR A 298 -25.28 -8.17 26.28
C THR A 298 -23.98 -7.37 26.28
N GLY A 299 -22.90 -7.96 25.76
CA GLY A 299 -21.70 -7.26 25.34
C GLY A 299 -21.79 -7.02 23.83
N GLY A 300 -22.61 -6.04 23.43
CA GLY A 300 -22.71 -5.63 22.04
C GLY A 300 -21.37 -5.10 21.55
N SER A 301 -20.58 -5.95 20.87
CA SER A 301 -19.67 -5.47 19.85
C SER A 301 -20.55 -4.87 18.77
N SER A 302 -20.60 -3.54 18.67
CA SER A 302 -21.35 -2.85 17.62
C SER A 302 -20.69 -3.13 16.27
N ALA A 303 -20.96 -4.31 15.70
CA ALA A 303 -20.50 -4.67 14.38
C ALA A 303 -21.21 -3.78 13.35
N VAL A 304 -20.44 -3.15 12.47
CA VAL A 304 -20.98 -2.34 11.37
C VAL A 304 -21.91 -3.22 10.54
N ALA A 305 -23.16 -2.78 10.34
CA ALA A 305 -24.14 -3.53 9.57
C ALA A 305 -23.70 -3.70 8.11
N ALA A 306 -23.87 -4.89 7.56
CA ALA A 306 -23.49 -5.19 6.18
C ALA A 306 -24.36 -4.39 5.18
N PRO A 307 -23.79 -3.94 4.04
CA PRO A 307 -24.55 -3.26 3.01
C PRO A 307 -25.51 -4.22 2.29
N THR A 308 -26.48 -3.69 1.55
CA THR A 308 -27.44 -4.45 0.73
C THR A 308 -27.15 -4.20 -0.75
N ILE A 309 -27.17 -5.24 -1.58
CA ILE A 309 -26.96 -5.12 -3.04
C ILE A 309 -28.26 -5.46 -3.77
N SER A 310 -28.77 -4.51 -4.53
CA SER A 310 -30.02 -4.61 -5.29
C SER A 310 -29.78 -4.30 -6.77
N GLY A 311 -30.69 -4.75 -7.63
CA GLY A 311 -30.57 -4.65 -9.08
C GLY A 311 -31.22 -5.86 -9.76
N THR A 312 -31.61 -5.69 -11.01
CA THR A 312 -32.29 -6.72 -11.80
C THR A 312 -31.29 -7.77 -12.28
N THR A 313 -31.59 -9.04 -12.01
CA THR A 313 -30.83 -10.20 -12.51
C THR A 313 -31.80 -11.38 -12.71
N PRO A 314 -31.69 -12.14 -13.81
CA PRO A 314 -30.82 -11.90 -14.97
C PRO A 314 -31.24 -10.65 -15.78
N PHE A 315 -30.38 -10.18 -16.70
CA PHE A 315 -30.62 -8.99 -17.53
C PHE A 315 -30.15 -9.18 -18.99
N ASP A 316 -30.71 -8.43 -19.95
CA ASP A 316 -30.40 -8.63 -21.38
C ASP A 316 -29.27 -7.71 -21.91
N ASN A 317 -29.39 -6.39 -21.75
CA ASN A 317 -28.41 -5.42 -22.26
C ASN A 317 -27.50 -4.88 -21.15
N SER A 318 -28.11 -4.26 -20.15
CA SER A 318 -27.45 -3.73 -18.96
C SER A 318 -28.39 -3.77 -17.75
N THR A 319 -27.83 -3.66 -16.55
CA THR A 319 -28.58 -3.51 -15.30
C THR A 319 -27.96 -2.44 -14.41
N GLN A 320 -28.79 -1.70 -13.69
CA GLN A 320 -28.33 -0.79 -12.64
C GLN A 320 -28.29 -1.53 -11.31
N VAL A 321 -27.14 -1.47 -10.65
CA VAL A 321 -26.89 -2.04 -9.34
C VAL A 321 -26.84 -0.91 -8.32
N THR A 322 -27.68 -1.03 -7.29
CA THR A 322 -27.76 -0.08 -6.19
C THR A 322 -27.29 -0.74 -4.91
N ILE A 323 -26.36 -0.10 -4.20
CA ILE A 323 -25.81 -0.58 -2.94
C ILE A 323 -26.30 0.34 -1.81
N GLY A 324 -27.08 -0.21 -0.87
CA GLY A 324 -27.54 0.50 0.31
C GLY A 324 -26.65 0.19 1.51
N GLY A 325 -26.30 1.21 2.32
CA GLY A 325 -25.51 1.03 3.53
C GLY A 325 -26.21 1.60 4.77
N PRO A 326 -25.73 1.28 5.98
CA PRO A 326 -26.19 1.95 7.19
C PRO A 326 -25.92 3.45 7.13
N GLU A 327 -26.77 4.24 7.80
CA GLU A 327 -26.68 5.71 7.77
C GLU A 327 -25.31 6.19 8.28
N GLY A 328 -24.67 7.08 7.52
CA GLY A 328 -23.34 7.61 7.82
C GLY A 328 -22.16 6.69 7.45
N ALA A 329 -22.40 5.53 6.85
CA ALA A 329 -21.33 4.63 6.41
C ALA A 329 -20.86 4.92 4.98
N SER A 330 -19.54 4.90 4.77
CA SER A 330 -18.96 4.83 3.43
C SER A 330 -19.03 3.40 2.91
N ILE A 331 -19.31 3.21 1.62
CA ILE A 331 -19.44 1.88 1.02
C ILE A 331 -18.31 1.68 0.03
N LYS A 332 -17.61 0.55 0.14
CA LYS A 332 -16.68 0.08 -0.89
C LYS A 332 -17.21 -1.15 -1.58
N TYR A 333 -17.03 -1.23 -2.90
CA TYR A 333 -17.50 -2.35 -3.70
C TYR A 333 -16.50 -2.81 -4.77
N THR A 334 -16.72 -4.01 -5.27
CA THR A 334 -16.05 -4.59 -6.44
C THR A 334 -17.08 -5.26 -7.34
N THR A 335 -16.74 -5.45 -8.61
CA THR A 335 -17.57 -6.17 -9.61
C THR A 335 -16.89 -7.45 -10.13
N ASN A 336 -15.66 -7.72 -9.70
CA ASN A 336 -14.84 -8.84 -10.12
C ASN A 336 -14.92 -10.06 -9.16
N GLY A 337 -15.86 -10.04 -8.20
CA GLY A 337 -16.02 -11.10 -7.20
C GLY A 337 -14.98 -11.13 -6.07
N ILE A 338 -14.08 -10.15 -5.97
CA ILE A 338 -13.11 -10.03 -4.87
C ILE A 338 -13.72 -9.23 -3.72
N ALA A 339 -13.56 -9.64 -2.46
CA ALA A 339 -14.10 -8.87 -1.34
C ALA A 339 -13.42 -7.49 -1.23
N PRO A 340 -14.19 -6.37 -1.17
CA PRO A 340 -13.63 -5.06 -0.87
C PRO A 340 -13.13 -4.99 0.59
N THR A 341 -12.15 -4.13 0.83
CA THR A 341 -11.57 -3.84 2.16
C THR A 341 -11.52 -2.33 2.40
N LEU A 342 -11.07 -1.88 3.56
CA LEU A 342 -10.92 -0.45 3.88
C LEU A 342 -10.13 0.33 2.80
N THR A 343 -9.15 -0.31 2.15
CA THR A 343 -8.26 0.32 1.17
C THR A 343 -8.38 -0.26 -0.23
N TYR A 344 -9.25 -1.25 -0.46
CA TYR A 344 -9.41 -1.93 -1.75
C TYR A 344 -10.87 -1.99 -2.18
N GLY A 345 -11.14 -1.56 -3.41
CA GLY A 345 -12.49 -1.44 -3.96
C GLY A 345 -12.82 0.01 -4.30
N ASN A 346 -13.81 0.16 -5.17
CA ASN A 346 -14.31 1.46 -5.59
C ASN A 346 -15.23 2.03 -4.50
N ASP A 347 -15.18 3.33 -4.30
CA ASP A 347 -16.15 4.03 -3.46
C ASP A 347 -17.49 4.09 -4.18
N TYR A 348 -18.56 3.74 -3.47
CA TYR A 348 -19.92 3.79 -4.00
C TYR A 348 -20.53 5.15 -3.72
N GLU A 349 -20.62 5.97 -4.76
CA GLU A 349 -21.26 7.29 -4.71
C GLU A 349 -22.56 7.34 -5.54
N GLU A 350 -22.63 6.54 -6.62
CA GLU A 350 -23.77 6.46 -7.53
C GLU A 350 -24.05 5.01 -7.96
N ALA A 351 -25.23 4.78 -8.55
CA ALA A 351 -25.62 3.47 -9.06
C ALA A 351 -24.66 2.97 -10.15
N ILE A 352 -24.34 1.68 -10.11
CA ILE A 352 -23.36 1.06 -11.00
C ILE A 352 -24.05 0.45 -12.20
N THR A 353 -23.58 0.72 -13.42
CA THR A 353 -24.10 0.07 -14.63
C THR A 353 -23.27 -1.15 -14.99
N LEU A 354 -23.88 -2.34 -15.05
CA LEU A 354 -23.26 -3.57 -15.53
C LEU A 354 -23.74 -3.89 -16.95
N ASN A 355 -22.79 -4.14 -17.87
CA ASN A 355 -23.07 -4.49 -19.27
C ASN A 355 -22.72 -5.97 -19.60
N ALA A 356 -22.21 -6.72 -18.64
CA ALA A 356 -21.79 -8.12 -18.72
C ALA A 356 -21.99 -8.81 -17.35
N SER A 357 -21.98 -10.15 -17.34
CA SER A 357 -22.13 -10.93 -16.10
C SER A 357 -21.01 -10.58 -15.09
N ALA A 358 -21.38 -10.34 -13.83
CA ALA A 358 -20.44 -9.87 -12.81
C ALA A 358 -20.88 -10.27 -11.40
N THR A 359 -19.90 -10.48 -10.51
CA THR A 359 -20.15 -10.71 -9.09
C THR A 359 -19.85 -9.43 -8.33
N VAL A 360 -20.90 -8.79 -7.80
CA VAL A 360 -20.74 -7.56 -7.02
C VAL A 360 -20.55 -7.92 -5.56
N LYS A 361 -19.46 -7.46 -4.94
CA LYS A 361 -19.23 -7.56 -3.49
C LYS A 361 -19.12 -6.18 -2.88
N ALA A 362 -19.63 -5.99 -1.66
CA ALA A 362 -19.65 -4.70 -0.98
C ALA A 362 -19.41 -4.82 0.54
N VAL A 363 -18.80 -3.80 1.13
CA VAL A 363 -18.66 -3.60 2.58
C VAL A 363 -19.02 -2.18 2.96
N ALA A 364 -19.57 -2.00 4.17
CA ALA A 364 -19.80 -0.71 4.80
C ALA A 364 -18.65 -0.39 5.77
N ILE A 365 -18.29 0.89 5.85
CA ILE A 365 -17.16 1.39 6.62
C ILE A 365 -17.66 2.51 7.53
N VAL A 366 -17.50 2.35 8.84
CA VAL A 366 -17.80 3.36 9.87
C VAL A 366 -16.61 3.44 10.81
N ASP A 367 -16.07 4.64 11.03
CA ASP A 367 -14.92 4.89 11.92
C ASP A 367 -13.72 3.95 11.69
N GLY A 368 -13.47 3.58 10.42
CA GLY A 368 -12.39 2.66 10.03
C GLY A 368 -12.66 1.18 10.30
N GLN A 369 -13.83 0.81 10.82
CA GLN A 369 -14.29 -0.57 10.95
C GLN A 369 -15.06 -1.01 9.71
N VAL A 370 -14.82 -2.25 9.26
CA VAL A 370 -15.42 -2.83 8.05
C VAL A 370 -16.51 -3.82 8.46
N SER A 371 -17.66 -3.76 7.79
CA SER A 371 -18.75 -4.74 7.96
C SER A 371 -18.38 -6.12 7.41
N GLU A 372 -19.28 -7.09 7.59
CA GLU A 372 -19.25 -8.31 6.77
C GLU A 372 -19.44 -7.99 5.27
N VAL A 373 -18.92 -8.87 4.42
CA VAL A 373 -18.96 -8.70 2.97
C VAL A 373 -20.30 -9.22 2.43
N THR A 374 -21.06 -8.34 1.78
CA THR A 374 -22.24 -8.74 1.02
C THR A 374 -21.83 -9.10 -0.40
N SER A 375 -22.37 -10.18 -0.96
CA SER A 375 -22.05 -10.68 -2.30
C SER A 375 -23.32 -10.98 -3.09
N LYS A 376 -23.39 -10.55 -4.35
CA LYS A 376 -24.50 -10.86 -5.25
C LYS A 376 -24.01 -11.10 -6.68
N GLN A 377 -24.49 -12.18 -7.29
CA GLN A 377 -24.22 -12.52 -8.68
C GLN A 377 -25.23 -11.86 -9.62
N PHE A 378 -24.74 -11.25 -10.69
CA PHE A 378 -25.54 -10.74 -11.81
C PHE A 378 -25.19 -11.53 -13.08
N THR A 379 -26.21 -11.96 -13.81
CA THR A 379 -26.06 -12.79 -15.01
C THR A 379 -26.70 -12.11 -16.22
N LYS A 380 -25.94 -11.98 -17.31
CA LYS A 380 -26.44 -11.48 -18.59
C LYS A 380 -27.01 -12.63 -19.43
N ASN A 381 -28.20 -12.46 -19.99
CA ASN A 381 -28.78 -13.41 -20.93
C ASN A 381 -27.99 -13.35 -22.26
N GLY A 382 -27.52 -14.51 -22.73
CA GLY A 382 -26.84 -14.64 -24.03
C GLY A 382 -25.31 -14.74 -24.01
N GLU A 383 -24.64 -14.67 -22.85
CA GLU A 383 -23.23 -15.05 -22.71
C GLU A 383 -23.11 -16.58 -22.62
N SER A 384 -23.16 -17.24 -23.79
CA SER A 384 -22.73 -18.64 -23.93
C SER A 384 -21.22 -18.70 -23.73
N GLY A 385 -20.77 -19.57 -22.81
CA GLY A 385 -19.36 -19.87 -22.60
C GLY A 385 -18.68 -20.29 -23.91
N GLY A 386 -17.59 -19.63 -24.24
CA GLY A 386 -16.70 -20.05 -25.32
C GLY A 386 -15.86 -21.23 -24.87
N GLY A 387 -16.33 -22.45 -25.13
CA GLY A 387 -15.50 -23.64 -25.24
C GLY A 387 -15.44 -24.02 -26.72
N GLY A 388 -14.27 -23.90 -27.33
CA GLY A 388 -14.05 -24.33 -28.70
C GLY A 388 -14.12 -25.85 -28.82
N GLU A 389 -14.78 -26.33 -29.87
CA GLU A 389 -14.54 -27.66 -30.43
C GLU A 389 -14.13 -27.49 -31.89
N GLU A 390 -12.89 -27.90 -32.16
CA GLU A 390 -12.46 -28.32 -33.48
C GLU A 390 -13.31 -29.51 -33.93
N GLY A 391 -13.82 -29.48 -35.16
CA GLY A 391 -14.59 -30.60 -35.69
C GLY A 391 -15.12 -30.37 -37.10
N MET A 392 -14.34 -30.86 -38.07
CA MET A 392 -14.57 -31.03 -39.52
C MET A 392 -14.11 -29.90 -40.44
#